data_AF-A0AA42YWI5-F1
#
_entry.id   AF-A0AA42YWI5-F1
#
_cell.length_a   1.000
_cell.length_b   1.000
_cell.length_c   1.000
_cell.angle_alpha   90.00
_cell.angle_beta   90.00
_cell.angle_gamma   90.00
#
_symmetry.space_group_name_H-M   'P 1'
#
loop_
_entity.id
_entity.type
_entity.pdbx_description
1 polymer ?
#
loop_
_entity_poly.entity_id
_entity_poly.type
_entity_poly.pdbx_seq_one_letter_code
_entity_poly.pdbx_strand_id
1 'polypeptide(L)' 'MPDTYNNVPMSEGMAERTVKEDTFWSGPKLVVLGFVTLGLCFGLLWAMAEGIIGPTQHEADWGHEIHMLQPGGGPLD' A
#
# COMPACT_ATOMS: atom_id res chain seq x y z
N MET A 1 12.35 39.57 -7.48
CA MET A 1 12.99 38.56 -8.37
C MET A 1 11.84 37.74 -8.93
N PRO A 2 11.46 37.86 -10.21
CA PRO A 2 10.50 36.94 -10.79
C PRO A 2 11.18 35.57 -10.86
N ASP A 3 10.50 34.51 -10.43
CA ASP A 3 10.96 33.14 -10.58
C ASP A 3 11.10 32.85 -12.08
N THR A 4 12.32 33.05 -12.60
CA THR A 4 12.66 32.71 -13.97
C THR A 4 12.59 31.18 -14.05
N TYR A 5 11.46 30.66 -14.51
CA TYR A 5 11.36 29.26 -14.91
C TYR A 5 12.46 29.01 -15.94
N ASN A 6 13.51 28.32 -15.51
CA ASN A 6 14.52 27.83 -16.43
C ASN A 6 13.86 26.68 -17.20
N ASN A 7 13.29 27.01 -18.35
CA ASN A 7 12.76 26.03 -19.28
C ASN A 7 13.95 25.28 -19.86
N VAL A 8 14.49 24.30 -19.13
CA VAL A 8 15.48 23.37 -19.66
C VAL A 8 14.79 22.67 -20.83
N PRO A 9 15.30 22.83 -22.07
CA PRO A 9 14.67 22.21 -23.22
C PRO A 9 14.66 20.69 -23.00
N MET A 10 13.47 20.10 -23.10
CA MET A 10 13.33 18.64 -23.03
C MET A 10 14.09 18.03 -24.20
N SER A 11 15.01 17.10 -23.92
CA SER A 11 15.74 16.40 -24.97
C SER A 11 14.77 15.56 -25.81
N GLU A 12 15.07 15.39 -27.11
CA GLU A 12 14.19 14.66 -28.03
C GLU A 12 13.86 13.25 -27.53
N GLY A 13 14.84 12.54 -26.97
CA GLY A 13 14.64 11.21 -26.38
C GLY A 13 13.77 11.20 -25.11
N MET A 14 13.72 12.29 -24.35
CA MET A 14 12.79 12.43 -23.22
C MET A 14 11.37 12.71 -23.73
N ALA A 15 11.22 13.53 -24.77
CA ALA A 15 9.93 13.84 -25.38
C ALA A 15 9.25 12.60 -25.96
N GLU A 16 9.98 11.77 -26.71
CA GLU A 16 9.44 10.52 -27.27
C GLU A 16 8.95 9.56 -26.18
N ARG A 17 9.68 9.48 -25.06
CA ARG A 17 9.30 8.65 -23.92
C ARG A 17 8.05 9.17 -23.24
N THR A 18 7.96 10.48 -23.00
CA THR A 18 6.77 11.09 -22.40
C THR A 18 5.53 10.87 -23.27
N VAL A 19 5.63 11.06 -24.59
CA VAL A 19 4.49 10.81 -25.51
C VAL A 19 4.05 9.34 -25.48
N LYS A 20 5.01 8.41 -25.42
CA LYS A 20 4.72 6.99 -25.30
C LYS A 20 4.03 6.65 -23.98
N GLU A 21 4.48 7.23 -22.88
CA GLU A 21 3.89 7.03 -21.55
C GLU A 21 2.49 7.65 -21.44
N ASP A 22 2.28 8.85 -21.96
CA ASP A 22 0.95 9.50 -22.02
C ASP A 22 -0.04 8.69 -22.88
N THR A 23 0.43 8.15 -24.01
CA THR A 23 -0.39 7.27 -24.86
C THR A 23 -0.70 5.95 -24.16
N PHE A 24 0.26 5.43 -23.39
CA PHE A 24 0.10 4.17 -22.67
C PHE A 24 -0.86 4.31 -21.49
N TRP A 25 -0.74 5.36 -20.68
CA TRP A 25 -1.53 5.61 -19.47
C TRP A 25 -2.78 6.43 -19.77
N SER A 26 -3.72 5.81 -20.48
CA SER A 26 -5.03 6.42 -20.70
C SER A 26 -5.89 6.43 -19.42
N GLY A 27 -6.80 7.40 -19.32
CA GLY A 27 -7.74 7.54 -18.19
C GLY A 27 -8.40 6.21 -17.75
N PRO A 28 -8.95 5.40 -18.67
CA PRO A 28 -9.52 4.10 -18.31
C PRO A 28 -8.53 3.12 -17.67
N LYS A 29 -7.28 3.07 -18.15
CA LYS A 29 -6.25 2.18 -17.58
C LYS A 29 -5.85 2.62 -16.18
N LEU A 30 -5.77 3.92 -15.93
CA LEU A 30 -5.51 4.47 -14.60
C LEU A 30 -6.66 4.13 -13.62
N VAL A 31 -7.91 4.18 -14.09
CA VAL A 31 -9.08 3.76 -13.30
C VAL A 31 -8.98 2.28 -12.93
N VAL A 32 -8.67 1.41 -13.89
CA VAL A 32 -8.47 -0.03 -13.64
C VAL A 32 -7.33 -0.26 -12.64
N LEU A 33 -6.19 0.42 -12.82
CA LEU A 33 -5.07 0.34 -11.89
C LEU A 33 -5.48 0.75 -10.47
N GLY A 34 -6.29 1.80 -10.33
CA GLY A 34 -6.85 2.24 -9.05
C GLY A 34 -7.70 1.16 -8.38
N PHE A 35 -8.62 0.53 -9.11
CA PHE A 35 -9.44 -0.55 -8.58
C PHE A 35 -8.63 -1.79 -8.20
N VAL A 36 -7.62 -2.15 -8.99
CA VAL A 36 -6.71 -3.26 -8.66
C VAL A 36 -5.96 -2.97 -7.35
N THR A 37 -5.46 -1.74 -7.21
CA THR A 37 -4.74 -1.31 -6.00
C THR A 37 -5.65 -1.35 -4.78
N LEU A 38 -6.88 -0.81 -4.91
CA LEU A 38 -7.88 -0.86 -3.84
C LEU A 38 -8.24 -2.29 -3.45
N GLY A 39 -8.47 -3.17 -4.43
CA GLY A 39 -8.77 -4.58 -4.20
C GLY A 39 -7.65 -5.29 -3.46
N LEU A 40 -6.39 -5.02 -3.81
CA LEU A 40 -5.22 -5.55 -3.10
C LEU A 40 -5.18 -5.06 -1.65
N CYS A 41 -5.40 -3.77 -1.40
CA CYS A 41 -5.43 -3.22 -0.05
C CYS A 41 -6.54 -3.85 0.81
N PHE A 42 -7.75 -3.96 0.27
CA PHE A 42 -8.85 -4.62 1.00
C PHE A 42 -8.58 -6.11 1.23
N GLY A 43 -8.00 -6.81 0.26
CA GLY A 43 -7.58 -8.21 0.42
C GLY A 43 -6.53 -8.39 1.51
N LEU A 44 -5.55 -7.49 1.59
CA LEU A 44 -4.54 -7.51 2.67
C LEU A 44 -5.16 -7.23 4.03
N LEU A 45 -6.05 -6.23 4.14
CA LEU A 45 -6.76 -5.94 5.39
C LEU A 45 -7.65 -7.11 5.82
N TRP A 46 -8.32 -7.76 4.87
CA TRP A 46 -9.10 -8.96 5.11
C TRP A 46 -8.22 -10.12 5.61
N ALA A 47 -7.10 -10.38 4.96
CA ALA A 47 -6.16 -11.43 5.37
C ALA A 47 -5.53 -11.16 6.75
N MET A 48 -5.33 -9.89 7.11
CA MET A 48 -4.92 -9.47 8.45
C MET A 48 -6.04 -9.70 9.48
N ALA A 49 -7.29 -9.38 9.14
CA ALA A 49 -8.45 -9.57 10.01
C ALA A 49 -8.75 -11.05 10.27
N GLU A 50 -8.57 -11.92 9.28
CA GLU A 50 -8.70 -13.38 9.45
C GLU A 50 -7.49 -14.02 10.15
N GLY A 51 -6.44 -13.25 10.47
CA GLY A 51 -5.24 -13.76 11.14
C GLY A 51 -4.35 -14.63 10.26
N ILE A 52 -4.59 -14.68 8.94
CA ILE A 52 -3.76 -15.42 7.96
C ILE A 52 -2.41 -14.73 7.78
N ILE A 53 -2.41 -13.39 7.76
CA ILE A 53 -1.21 -12.56 7.67
C ILE A 53 -1.28 -11.58 8.85
N GLY A 54 -0.86 -12.01 10.04
CA GLY A 54 -0.71 -11.15 11.22
C GLY A 54 0.71 -11.23 11.75
N PRO A 55 1.18 -10.26 12.56
CA PRO A 55 2.46 -10.39 13.24
C PRO A 55 2.43 -11.72 13.97
N THR A 56 3.39 -12.61 13.65
CA THR A 56 3.70 -13.72 14.54
C THR A 56 3.92 -13.05 15.88
N GLN A 57 3.07 -13.36 16.87
CA GLN A 57 3.40 -13.07 18.25
C GLN A 57 4.77 -13.72 18.42
N HIS A 58 5.84 -12.91 18.38
CA HIS A 58 7.12 -13.42 18.80
C HIS A 58 6.87 -13.63 20.27
N GLU A 59 6.76 -14.89 20.69
CA GLU A 59 6.93 -15.23 22.09
C GLU A 59 8.32 -14.76 22.46
N ALA A 60 8.43 -13.48 22.82
CA ALA A 60 9.55 -12.94 23.53
C ALA A 60 9.41 -13.53 24.93
N ASP A 61 9.90 -14.76 25.07
CA ASP A 61 10.24 -15.35 26.36
C ASP A 61 11.36 -14.52 26.98
N TRP A 62 10.98 -13.39 27.57
CA TRP A 62 11.83 -12.60 28.43
C TRP A 62 11.00 -12.15 29.63
N GLY A 63 10.72 -13.13 30.50
CA GLY A 63 10.42 -12.98 31.93
C GLY A 63 9.54 -11.81 32.36
N HIS A 64 8.30 -12.11 32.75
CA HIS A 64 7.29 -11.19 33.31
C HIS A 64 6.88 -10.12 32.25
N GLU A 65 5.61 -9.93 31.89
CA GLU A 65 4.56 -9.37 32.74
C GLU A 65 3.18 -9.80 32.22
N ILE A 66 2.27 -10.09 33.16
CA ILE A 66 0.87 -10.42 32.89
C ILE A 66 0.15 -9.13 32.49
N HIS A 67 -0.27 -9.01 31.23
CA HIS A 67 -1.29 -8.04 30.85
C HIS A 67 -2.47 -8.75 30.20
N MET A 68 -3.34 -9.26 31.07
CA MET A 68 -4.71 -9.64 30.72
C MET A 68 -5.42 -8.44 30.11
N LEU A 69 -5.99 -8.59 28.92
CA LEU A 69 -7.33 -8.08 28.57
C LEU A 69 -7.86 -8.87 27.36
N GLN A 70 -8.42 -10.05 27.60
CA GLN A 70 -9.37 -10.69 26.69
C GLN A 70 -10.77 -10.67 27.34
N PRO A 71 -11.68 -9.78 26.93
CA PRO A 71 -13.09 -9.97 27.21
C PRO A 71 -13.64 -10.97 26.18
N GLY A 72 -13.88 -12.22 26.60
CA GLY A 72 -14.62 -13.21 25.79
C GLY A 72 -14.15 -14.67 25.88
N GLY A 73 -13.06 -14.98 26.57
CA GLY A 73 -12.56 -16.35 26.71
C GLY A 73 -13.01 -17.01 28.01
N GLY A 74 -14.28 -17.40 28.11
CA GLY A 74 -14.74 -18.27 29.19
C GLY A 74 -14.39 -19.75 28.91
N PRO A 75 -14.27 -20.62 29.93
CA PRO A 75 -14.08 -22.05 29.72
C PRO A 75 -15.32 -22.64 29.03
N LEU A 76 -15.12 -23.40 27.95
CA LEU A 76 -16.12 -24.36 27.50
C LEU A 76 -15.93 -25.60 28.38
N ASP A 77 -16.97 -25.98 29.12
CA ASP A 77 -17.06 -27.21 29.94
C ASP A 77 -16.56 -28.46 29.20
#